data_AF-A0A7T8QW03-F1
#
_entry.id   AF-A0A7T8QW03-F1
#
_cell.length_a   1.000
_cell.length_b   1.000
_cell.length_c   1.000
_cell.angle_alpha   90.00
_cell.angle_beta   90.00
_cell.angle_gamma   90.00
#
_symmetry.space_group_name_H-M   'P 1'
#
loop_
_entity.id
_entity.type
_entity.pdbx_description
1 polymer ?
#
loop_
_entity_poly.entity_id
_entity_poly.type
_entity_poly.pdbx_seq_one_letter_code
_entity_poly.pdbx_strand_id
1 'polypeptide(L)'
;QMFLMDRFFEGAFLTFGLEVMAFAERDQEDRLDPMIYVFPRMTKCTFHKFGASGDVEKHDALCILPLNIVNEKIYIFLWFWFLFLGALSSLVVLYRLVIILSPRMRAYLLYIRFRLIKREVINLIVMKSKMGDWFLFYMLGQNVDNIIFKEVMHELARRLGHQGKDYGANSDA
;
A
#
# COMPACT_ATOMS: atom_id res chain seq x y z
N GLN A 1 -3.90 6.61 3.58
CA GLN A 1 -4.40 6.05 4.86
C GLN A 1 -3.60 6.61 6.04
N MET A 2 -2.27 6.49 6.04
CA MET A 2 -1.40 7.03 7.10
C MET A 2 -1.59 8.54 7.38
N PHE A 3 -1.75 9.37 6.35
CA PHE A 3 -1.99 10.82 6.49
C PHE A 3 -3.34 11.20 7.13
N LEU A 4 -4.40 10.41 6.87
CA LEU A 4 -5.71 10.63 7.49
C LEU A 4 -5.66 10.32 8.99
N MET A 5 -4.89 9.31 9.36
CA MET A 5 -4.64 8.96 10.75
C MET A 5 -3.75 9.96 11.46
N ASP A 6 -2.71 10.44 10.79
CA ASP A 6 -1.89 11.53 11.28
C ASP A 6 -2.70 12.81 11.53
N ARG A 7 -3.60 13.17 10.61
CA ARG A 7 -4.47 14.34 10.76
C ARG A 7 -5.49 14.20 11.90
N PHE A 8 -5.95 12.98 12.19
CA PHE A 8 -6.85 12.68 13.30
C PHE A 8 -6.12 12.73 14.66
N PHE A 9 -4.85 12.34 14.68
CA PHE A 9 -3.98 12.39 15.86
C PHE A 9 -3.15 13.67 15.97
N GLU A 10 -3.55 14.74 15.28
CA GLU A 10 -2.88 16.04 15.32
C GLU A 10 -1.37 15.98 15.01
N GLY A 11 -0.94 15.08 14.12
CA GLY A 11 0.46 14.89 13.75
C GLY A 11 1.24 13.91 14.62
N ALA A 12 0.60 13.33 15.65
CA ALA A 12 1.25 12.40 16.56
C ALA A 12 1.38 10.98 16.01
N PHE A 13 0.69 10.62 14.93
CA PHE A 13 0.68 9.23 14.43
C PHE A 13 1.98 8.84 13.70
N LEU A 14 2.59 9.79 12.97
CA LEU A 14 3.86 9.56 12.28
C LEU A 14 5.05 9.51 13.25
N THR A 15 5.05 10.34 14.30
CA THR A 15 6.07 10.35 15.35
C THR A 15 5.96 9.14 16.29
N PHE A 16 4.74 8.66 16.51
CA PHE A 16 4.42 7.54 17.40
C PHE A 16 5.27 6.29 17.19
N GLY A 17 5.38 5.73 15.99
CA GLY A 17 6.10 4.45 15.85
C GLY A 17 7.63 4.57 15.83
N LEU A 18 8.19 5.75 15.56
CA LEU A 18 9.62 5.98 15.76
C LEU A 18 9.95 6.11 17.25
N GLU A 19 9.10 6.79 18.02
CA GLU A 19 9.24 6.92 19.48
C GLU A 19 8.95 5.61 20.21
N VAL A 20 7.90 4.86 19.83
CA VAL A 20 7.58 3.57 20.44
C VAL A 20 8.73 2.56 20.27
N MET A 21 9.44 2.56 19.13
CA MET A 21 10.64 1.73 18.95
C MET A 21 11.82 2.18 19.83
N ALA A 22 11.99 3.50 20.03
CA ALA A 22 13.05 4.05 20.87
C ALA A 22 12.79 3.88 22.36
N PHE A 23 11.52 3.80 22.77
CA PHE A 23 11.13 3.77 24.16
C PHE A 23 10.58 2.42 24.62
N ALA A 24 10.39 1.41 23.76
CA ALA A 24 9.71 0.13 24.04
C ALA A 24 10.14 -0.58 25.34
N GLU A 25 11.32 -0.25 25.87
CA GLU A 25 11.93 -0.84 27.07
C GLU A 25 11.79 0.01 28.36
N ARG A 26 11.21 1.22 28.30
CA ARG A 26 11.03 2.09 29.49
C ARG A 26 9.62 2.03 30.06
N ASP A 27 9.54 2.01 31.40
CA ASP A 27 8.29 1.93 32.17
C ASP A 27 7.33 3.10 31.90
N GLN A 28 6.03 2.78 31.97
CA GLN A 28 4.93 3.65 31.55
C GLN A 28 4.64 4.83 32.49
N GLU A 29 5.23 4.86 33.70
CA GLU A 29 5.03 5.92 34.70
C GLU A 29 5.88 7.18 34.45
N ASP A 30 7.02 7.06 33.77
CA ASP A 30 7.93 8.19 33.46
C ASP A 30 7.73 8.80 32.06
N ARG A 31 6.74 8.29 31.31
CA ARG A 31 6.48 8.69 29.92
C ARG A 31 5.47 9.85 29.86
N LEU A 32 5.94 11.06 29.60
CA LEU A 32 5.12 12.16 29.09
C LEU A 32 4.87 11.96 27.57
N ASP A 33 4.18 10.88 27.21
CA ASP A 33 3.84 10.64 25.81
C ASP A 33 2.65 11.55 25.41
N PRO A 34 2.65 12.17 24.21
CA PRO A 34 1.51 12.93 23.68
C PRO A 34 0.20 12.13 23.67
N MET A 35 0.30 10.80 23.64
CA MET A 35 -0.84 9.90 23.70
C MET A 35 -1.59 9.91 25.04
N ILE A 36 -0.93 10.21 26.17
CA ILE A 36 -1.64 10.34 27.47
C ILE A 36 -2.60 11.54 27.43
N TYR A 37 -2.25 12.58 26.66
CA TYR A 37 -3.08 13.75 26.46
C TYR A 37 -4.24 13.49 25.49
N VAL A 38 -3.98 12.78 24.39
CA VAL A 38 -5.02 12.42 23.39
C VAL A 38 -5.97 11.34 23.92
N PHE A 39 -5.44 10.43 24.74
CA PHE A 39 -6.09 9.23 25.23
C PHE A 39 -5.77 9.05 26.73
N PRO A 40 -6.49 9.72 27.64
CA PRO A 40 -6.32 9.54 29.08
C PRO A 40 -6.95 8.22 29.57
N ARG A 41 -6.13 7.38 30.20
CA ARG A 41 -6.57 6.10 30.81
C ARG A 41 -7.21 6.29 32.18
N MET A 42 -6.95 7.42 32.83
CA MET A 42 -7.49 7.81 34.13
C MET A 42 -7.93 9.27 34.09
N THR A 43 -9.07 9.57 34.71
CA THR A 43 -9.60 10.94 34.83
C THR A 43 -10.13 11.22 36.24
N LYS A 44 -10.14 12.49 36.64
CA LYS A 44 -10.72 12.94 37.91
C LYS A 44 -12.23 13.09 37.72
N CYS A 45 -13.01 12.30 38.44
CA CYS A 45 -14.46 12.38 38.50
C CYS A 45 -14.88 13.08 39.79
N THR A 46 -15.64 14.19 39.67
CA THR A 46 -16.21 14.91 40.81
C THR A 46 -17.64 14.43 41.05
N PHE A 47 -17.89 13.76 42.17
CA PHE A 47 -19.24 13.37 42.58
C PHE A 47 -19.81 14.39 43.56
N HIS A 48 -21.01 14.90 43.27
CA HIS A 48 -21.74 15.81 44.15
C HIS A 48 -22.78 15.01 44.93
N LYS A 49 -22.67 15.00 46.27
CA LYS A 49 -23.64 14.34 47.16
C LYS A 49 -24.20 15.35 48.16
N PHE A 50 -25.49 15.26 48.44
CA PHE A 50 -26.13 16.11 49.44
C PHE A 50 -26.02 15.45 50.82
N GLY A 51 -25.44 16.16 51.78
CA GLY A 51 -25.35 15.73 53.17
C GLY A 51 -26.69 15.83 53.91
N ALA A 52 -26.77 15.28 55.13
CA ALA A 52 -27.98 15.33 55.96
C ALA A 52 -28.45 16.75 56.29
N SER A 53 -27.55 17.75 56.16
CA SER A 53 -27.80 19.18 56.39
C SER A 53 -28.21 19.94 55.13
N GLY A 54 -28.29 19.28 53.96
CA GLY A 54 -28.61 19.91 52.67
C GLY A 54 -27.42 20.56 51.94
N ASP A 55 -26.21 20.51 52.51
CA ASP A 55 -25.00 21.04 51.89
C ASP A 55 -24.42 20.09 50.83
N VAL A 56 -23.75 20.65 49.81
CA VAL A 56 -23.17 19.90 48.68
C VAL A 56 -21.74 19.48 49.02
N GLU A 57 -21.58 18.22 49.41
CA GLU A 57 -20.28 17.60 49.60
C GLU A 57 -19.71 17.14 48.24
N LYS A 58 -18.47 17.55 47.95
CA LYS A 58 -17.74 17.17 46.73
C LYS A 58 -16.80 16.02 47.05
N HIS A 59 -16.99 14.87 46.39
CA HIS A 59 -16.10 13.73 46.47
C HIS A 59 -15.33 13.56 45.16
N ASP A 60 -14.01 13.67 45.25
CA ASP A 60 -13.11 13.45 44.14
C ASP A 60 -12.73 11.96 44.07
N ALA A 61 -12.98 11.32 42.93
CA ALA A 61 -12.59 9.94 42.67
C ALA A 61 -11.78 9.83 41.38
N LEU A 62 -10.91 8.83 41.30
CA LEU A 62 -10.19 8.47 40.08
C LEU A 62 -11.02 7.45 39.28
N CYS A 63 -11.35 7.78 38.04
CA CYS A 63 -12.07 6.91 37.10
C CYS A 63 -11.11 6.36 36.05
N ILE A 64 -11.20 5.05 35.78
CA ILE A 64 -10.46 4.40 34.69
C ILE A 64 -11.34 4.41 33.44
N LEU A 65 -10.74 4.62 32.26
CA LEU A 65 -11.43 4.60 30.97
C LEU A 65 -10.99 3.38 30.14
N PRO A 66 -11.69 2.21 30.25
CA PRO A 66 -11.22 0.96 29.66
C PRO A 66 -11.14 1.01 28.12
N LEU A 67 -12.05 1.75 27.48
CA LEU A 67 -12.08 1.93 26.03
C LEU A 67 -10.76 2.50 25.49
N ASN A 68 -10.13 3.35 26.29
CA ASN A 68 -8.94 4.07 25.91
C ASN A 68 -7.67 3.19 26.01
N ILE A 69 -7.68 2.21 26.92
CA ILE A 69 -6.65 1.17 27.02
C ILE A 69 -6.70 0.25 25.79
N VAL A 70 -7.91 -0.09 25.33
CA VAL A 70 -8.10 -0.90 24.12
C VAL A 70 -7.60 -0.15 22.87
N ASN A 71 -7.96 1.13 22.76
CA ASN A 71 -7.50 1.99 21.67
C ASN A 71 -5.97 2.07 21.60
N GLU A 72 -5.29 2.27 22.73
CA GLU A 72 -3.82 2.27 22.82
C GLU A 72 -3.21 1.04 22.13
N LYS A 73 -3.70 -0.17 22.43
CA LYS A 73 -3.14 -1.40 21.86
C LYS A 73 -3.45 -1.58 20.38
N ILE A 74 -4.66 -1.21 19.95
CA ILE A 74 -5.07 -1.31 18.54
C ILE A 74 -4.25 -0.35 17.67
N TYR A 75 -4.02 0.89 18.12
CA TYR A 75 -3.27 1.88 17.34
C TYR A 75 -1.79 1.52 17.17
N ILE A 76 -1.17 0.89 18.18
CA ILE A 76 0.18 0.30 18.05
C ILE A 76 0.20 -0.77 16.95
N PHE A 77 -0.73 -1.73 17.01
CA PHE A 77 -0.81 -2.78 16.01
C PHE A 77 -1.05 -2.22 14.59
N LEU A 78 -1.98 -1.27 14.45
CA LEU A 78 -2.30 -0.64 13.17
C LEU A 78 -1.12 0.14 12.58
N TRP A 79 -0.27 0.74 13.42
CA TRP A 79 0.90 1.46 12.95
C TRP A 79 1.88 0.53 12.22
N PHE A 80 2.25 -0.61 12.84
CA PHE A 80 3.10 -1.63 12.20
C PHE A 80 2.45 -2.21 10.95
N TRP A 81 1.13 -2.45 11.01
CA TRP A 81 0.37 -2.95 9.87
C TRP A 81 0.40 -1.99 8.68
N PHE A 82 0.20 -0.69 8.92
CA PHE A 82 0.28 0.32 7.86
C PHE A 82 1.68 0.51 7.31
N LEU A 83 2.73 0.40 8.14
CA LEU A 83 4.11 0.39 7.67
C LEU A 83 4.35 -0.80 6.72
N PHE A 84 3.91 -2.00 7.10
CA PHE A 84 4.01 -3.21 6.28
C PHE A 84 3.25 -3.08 4.96
N LEU A 85 1.98 -2.67 5.01
CA LEU A 85 1.18 -2.43 3.81
C LEU A 85 1.76 -1.32 2.92
N GLY A 86 2.32 -0.27 3.53
CA GLY A 86 3.01 0.80 2.85
C GLY A 86 4.24 0.29 2.09
N ALA A 87 5.08 -0.51 2.73
CA ALA A 87 6.27 -1.11 2.14
C ALA A 87 5.93 -2.08 0.99
N LEU A 88 4.92 -2.95 1.17
CA LEU A 88 4.44 -3.83 0.11
C LEU A 88 3.90 -3.04 -1.08
N SER A 89 3.09 -2.02 -0.81
CA SER A 89 2.50 -1.18 -1.86
C SER A 89 3.58 -0.40 -2.60
N SER A 90 4.54 0.20 -1.89
CA SER A 90 5.66 0.92 -2.50
C SER A 90 6.51 -0.02 -3.35
N LEU A 91 6.77 -1.25 -2.89
CA LEU A 91 7.49 -2.25 -3.68
C LEU A 91 6.76 -2.58 -4.98
N VAL A 92 5.44 -2.77 -4.94
CA VAL A 92 4.63 -3.03 -6.14
C VAL A 92 4.62 -1.82 -7.08
N VAL A 93 4.52 -0.60 -6.55
CA VAL A 93 4.58 0.63 -7.36
C VAL A 93 5.96 0.80 -7.99
N LEU A 94 7.03 0.60 -7.24
CA LEU A 94 8.40 0.66 -7.75
C LEU A 94 8.63 -0.40 -8.83
N TYR A 95 8.17 -1.63 -8.61
CA TYR A 95 8.22 -2.69 -9.61
C TYR A 95 7.49 -2.28 -10.90
N ARG A 96 6.28 -1.73 -10.79
CA ARG A 96 5.53 -1.22 -11.95
C ARG A 96 6.24 -0.04 -12.63
N LEU A 97 6.80 0.90 -11.87
CA LEU A 97 7.56 2.04 -12.40
C LEU A 97 8.79 1.57 -13.19
N VAL A 98 9.56 0.61 -12.67
CA VAL A 98 10.71 0.03 -13.37
C VAL A 98 10.29 -0.62 -14.70
N ILE A 99 9.14 -1.31 -14.73
CA ILE A 99 8.58 -1.88 -15.98
C ILE A 99 8.16 -0.79 -16.96
N ILE A 100 7.55 0.29 -16.48
CA ILE A 100 7.11 1.43 -17.30
C ILE A 100 8.31 2.12 -17.94
N LEU A 101 9.38 2.35 -17.17
CA LEU A 101 10.59 3.03 -17.63
C LEU A 101 11.47 2.16 -18.54
N SER A 102 11.48 0.83 -18.33
CA SER A 102 12.37 -0.08 -19.05
C SER A 102 11.63 -0.99 -20.04
N PRO A 103 11.70 -0.71 -21.36
CA PRO A 103 11.14 -1.60 -22.38
C PRO A 103 11.81 -2.98 -22.42
N ARG A 104 13.06 -3.09 -21.95
CA ARG A 104 13.75 -4.38 -21.79
C ARG A 104 13.11 -5.23 -20.70
N MET A 105 12.71 -4.61 -19.59
CA MET A 105 12.03 -5.32 -18.51
C MET A 105 10.65 -5.83 -18.94
N ARG A 106 9.93 -5.05 -19.75
CA ARG A 106 8.66 -5.46 -20.38
C ARG A 106 8.80 -6.75 -21.18
N ALA A 107 9.82 -6.86 -22.02
CA ALA A 107 10.08 -8.07 -22.82
C ALA A 107 10.51 -9.26 -21.95
N TYR A 108 11.36 -9.02 -20.95
CA TYR A 108 11.83 -10.05 -20.02
C TYR A 108 10.68 -10.66 -19.19
N LEU A 109 9.72 -9.84 -18.78
CA LEU A 109 8.59 -10.26 -17.96
C LEU A 109 7.61 -11.15 -18.74
N LEU A 110 7.29 -10.80 -20.01
CA LEU A 110 6.55 -11.71 -20.89
C LEU A 110 7.32 -13.00 -21.15
N TYR A 111 8.64 -12.93 -21.28
CA TYR A 111 9.47 -14.11 -21.50
C TYR A 111 9.44 -15.09 -20.32
N ILE A 112 9.56 -14.60 -19.09
CA ILE A 112 9.50 -15.46 -17.90
C ILE A 112 8.14 -16.16 -17.79
N ARG A 113 7.07 -15.42 -18.04
CA ARG A 113 5.70 -15.93 -17.90
C ARG A 113 5.34 -16.90 -19.03
N PHE A 114 5.66 -16.54 -20.27
CA PHE A 114 5.28 -17.29 -21.47
C PHE A 114 6.49 -17.92 -22.16
N ARG A 115 7.14 -18.86 -21.47
CA ARG A 115 8.30 -19.61 -21.99
C ARG A 115 8.04 -20.36 -23.31
N LEU A 116 6.77 -20.59 -23.65
CA LEU A 116 6.33 -21.29 -24.86
C LEU A 116 6.43 -20.44 -26.14
N ILE A 117 6.62 -19.11 -26.02
CA ILE A 117 6.66 -18.17 -27.14
C ILE A 117 8.12 -17.84 -27.50
N LYS A 118 8.44 -17.80 -28.80
CA LYS A 118 9.78 -17.44 -29.29
C LYS A 118 10.14 -16.00 -28.92
N ARG A 119 11.40 -15.76 -28.50
CA ARG A 119 11.91 -14.44 -28.08
C ARG A 119 11.76 -13.36 -29.17
N GLU A 120 11.96 -13.75 -30.43
CA GLU A 120 11.86 -12.85 -31.59
C GLU A 120 10.44 -12.24 -31.73
N VAL A 121 9.41 -13.07 -31.55
CA VAL A 121 8.00 -12.69 -31.63
C VAL A 121 7.65 -11.69 -30.53
N ILE A 122 8.08 -11.95 -29.29
CA ILE A 122 7.86 -11.05 -28.16
C ILE A 122 8.56 -9.72 -28.38
N ASN A 123 9.82 -9.73 -28.81
CA ASN A 123 10.57 -8.49 -29.06
C ASN A 123 9.92 -7.66 -30.18
N LEU A 124 9.47 -8.29 -31.27
CA LEU A 124 8.77 -7.60 -32.36
C LEU A 124 7.50 -6.91 -31.86
N ILE A 125 6.68 -7.63 -31.08
CA ILE A 125 5.43 -7.09 -30.52
C ILE A 125 5.74 -5.96 -29.53
N VAL A 126 6.68 -6.15 -28.60
CA VAL A 126 7.03 -5.14 -27.57
C VAL A 126 7.59 -3.87 -28.21
N MET A 127 8.36 -3.99 -29.30
CA MET A 127 8.94 -2.84 -29.99
C MET A 127 7.90 -2.05 -30.81
N LYS A 128 6.88 -2.72 -31.35
CA LYS A 128 5.81 -2.09 -32.13
C LYS A 128 4.61 -1.64 -31.28
N SER A 129 4.42 -2.20 -30.09
CA SER A 129 3.24 -1.97 -29.25
C SER A 129 3.44 -0.87 -28.22
N LYS A 130 2.40 -0.06 -28.00
CA LYS A 130 2.40 0.98 -26.95
C LYS A 130 2.31 0.33 -25.56
N MET A 131 2.49 1.14 -24.51
CA MET A 131 2.44 0.66 -23.13
C MET A 131 1.07 0.04 -22.76
N GLY A 132 -0.02 0.65 -23.23
CA GLY A 132 -1.38 0.13 -23.03
C GLY A 132 -1.59 -1.25 -23.65
N ASP A 133 -1.16 -1.44 -24.89
CA ASP A 133 -1.26 -2.72 -25.60
C ASP A 133 -0.48 -3.82 -24.88
N TRP A 134 0.73 -3.49 -24.38
CA TRP A 134 1.52 -4.43 -23.58
C TRP A 134 0.82 -4.82 -22.27
N PHE A 135 0.20 -3.86 -21.59
CA PHE A 135 -0.58 -4.15 -20.39
C PHE A 135 -1.81 -5.02 -20.72
N LEU A 136 -2.45 -4.79 -21.86
CA LEU A 136 -3.54 -5.62 -22.35
C LEU A 136 -3.07 -7.05 -22.65
N PHE A 137 -1.93 -7.23 -23.32
CA PHE A 137 -1.36 -8.57 -23.54
C PHE A 137 -0.97 -9.25 -22.22
N TYR A 138 -0.45 -8.48 -21.26
CA TYR A 138 -0.13 -8.98 -19.93
C TYR A 138 -1.39 -9.46 -19.19
N MET A 139 -2.48 -8.69 -19.22
CA MET A 139 -3.77 -9.06 -18.63
C MET A 139 -4.40 -10.25 -19.34
N LEU A 140 -4.38 -10.27 -20.68
CA LEU A 140 -4.92 -11.36 -21.48
C LEU A 140 -4.22 -12.67 -21.15
N GLY A 141 -2.90 -12.67 -21.07
CA GLY A 141 -2.13 -13.86 -20.74
C GLY A 141 -2.24 -14.29 -19.26
N GLN A 142 -2.84 -13.49 -18.37
CA GLN A 142 -3.21 -13.94 -17.02
C GLN A 142 -4.57 -14.67 -17.00
N ASN A 143 -5.45 -14.36 -17.96
CA ASN A 143 -6.82 -14.86 -17.99
C ASN A 143 -7.04 -15.96 -19.06
N VAL A 144 -6.07 -16.18 -19.96
CA VAL A 144 -6.15 -17.13 -21.07
C VAL A 144 -5.09 -18.21 -20.91
N ASP A 145 -5.41 -19.44 -21.31
CA ASP A 145 -4.48 -20.56 -21.33
C ASP A 145 -3.21 -20.26 -22.15
N ASN A 146 -2.06 -20.72 -21.64
CA ASN A 146 -0.75 -20.44 -22.23
C ASN A 146 -0.62 -20.92 -23.68
N ILE A 147 -1.37 -21.96 -24.08
CA ILE A 147 -1.36 -22.51 -25.45
C ILE A 147 -2.12 -21.57 -26.39
N ILE A 148 -3.35 -21.16 -26.03
CA ILE A 148 -4.17 -20.25 -26.83
C ILE A 148 -3.49 -18.88 -26.92
N PHE A 149 -2.96 -18.38 -25.81
CA PHE A 149 -2.24 -17.11 -25.79
C PHE A 149 -1.02 -17.12 -26.72
N LYS A 150 -0.29 -18.25 -26.81
CA LYS A 150 0.81 -18.41 -27.76
C LYS A 150 0.35 -18.28 -29.21
N GLU A 151 -0.75 -18.93 -29.58
CA GLU A 151 -1.29 -18.86 -30.95
C GLU A 151 -1.71 -17.43 -31.31
N VAL A 152 -2.43 -16.76 -30.39
CA VAL A 152 -2.83 -15.35 -30.55
C VAL A 152 -1.62 -14.44 -30.75
N MET A 153 -0.57 -14.60 -29.92
CA MET A 153 0.64 -13.78 -30.03
C MET A 153 1.41 -14.05 -31.33
N HIS A 154 1.46 -15.31 -31.80
CA HIS A 154 2.09 -15.64 -33.08
C HIS A 154 1.34 -15.06 -34.27
N GLU A 155 0.01 -15.15 -34.28
CA GLU A 155 -0.84 -14.58 -35.32
C GLU A 155 -0.73 -13.05 -35.35
N LEU A 156 -0.73 -12.42 -34.17
CA LEU A 156 -0.54 -10.97 -34.04
C LEU A 156 0.83 -10.53 -34.59
N ALA A 157 1.90 -11.22 -34.25
CA ALA A 157 3.23 -10.91 -34.79
C ALA A 157 3.29 -11.09 -36.31
N ARG A 158 2.59 -12.10 -36.86
CA ARG A 158 2.50 -12.31 -38.30
C ARG A 158 1.86 -11.11 -38.99
N ARG A 159 0.75 -10.61 -38.45
CA ARG A 159 0.03 -9.43 -38.99
C ARG A 159 0.84 -8.15 -38.87
N LEU A 160 1.48 -7.93 -37.72
CA LEU A 160 2.36 -6.76 -37.50
C LEU A 160 3.60 -6.80 -38.42
N GLY A 161 4.14 -7.98 -38.69
CA GLY A 161 5.26 -8.17 -39.62
C GLY A 161 4.91 -7.87 -41.07
N HIS A 162 3.69 -8.19 -41.52
CA HIS A 162 3.21 -7.84 -42.87
C HIS A 162 2.98 -6.33 -43.02
N GLN A 163 2.30 -5.68 -42.06
CA GLN A 163 2.13 -4.23 -42.09
C GLN A 163 3.45 -3.46 -42.07
N GLY A 164 4.49 -3.97 -41.40
CA GLY A 164 5.83 -3.39 -41.43
C GLY A 164 6.50 -3.47 -42.80
N LYS A 165 6.23 -4.53 -43.58
CA LYS A 165 6.73 -4.70 -44.94
C LYS A 165 6.01 -3.80 -45.94
N ASP A 166 4.70 -3.65 -45.82
CA ASP A 166 3.92 -2.78 -46.71
C ASP A 166 4.27 -1.30 -46.53
N TYR A 167 4.58 -0.85 -45.31
CA TYR A 167 5.04 0.53 -45.07
C TYR A 167 6.48 0.80 -45.57
N GLY A 168 7.36 -0.21 -45.50
CA GLY A 168 8.72 -0.11 -46.07
C GLY A 168 8.70 -0.05 -47.59
N ALA A 169 7.88 -0.90 -48.23
CA ALA A 169 7.74 -0.90 -49.69
C ALA A 169 7.13 0.41 -50.25
N ASN A 170 6.32 1.13 -49.47
CA ASN A 170 5.68 2.37 -49.90
C ASN A 170 6.46 3.65 -49.53
N SER A 171 7.61 3.53 -48.84
CA SER A 171 8.51 4.65 -48.52
C SER A 171 9.76 4.69 -49.39
N ASP A 172 10.01 3.65 -50.18
CA ASP A 172 11.09 3.54 -51.15
C ASP A 172 10.64 3.85 -52.60
N ALA A 173 9.43 4.41 -52.79
CA ALA A 173 8.86 4.79 -54.08
C ALA A 173 8.63 6.30 -54.19
#